data_AF-A0A5E8H817-F1
#
_entry.id   AF-A0A5E8H817-F1
#
_cell.length_a   1.000
_cell.length_b   1.000
_cell.length_c   1.000
_cell.angle_alpha   90.00
_cell.angle_beta   90.00
_cell.angle_gamma   90.00
#
_symmetry.space_group_name_H-M   'P 1'
#
loop_
_entity.id
_entity.type
_entity.pdbx_description
1 polymer ?
#
loop_
_entity_poly.entity_id
_entity_poly.type
_entity_poly.pdbx_seq_one_letter_code
_entity_poly.pdbx_strand_id
1 'polypeptide(L)'
;MELHFIKDKLTNHSFTRSVSENLDDWVIGFEQNQEQKKQIQSWFDSVIHQFIHILNDVEVKEELSVLLFSKYVELKCYWKQLNTQIQYQNFNRGDADPDLIIKASLTTYILIALEPMIHEEDLTEIQQFLTKPIRELMIEETSQDLIQNHSDESENYLLEQQIEALYYDKEKLLLQLNCTDVAGVIEVMQNMRDQVQSLKQEMEDSCILDGQIHFTGKRRIRIQKN
;
A
#
# COMPACT_ATOMS: atom_id res chain seq x y z
N MET A 1 10.61 2.95 -27.03
CA MET A 1 10.90 4.09 -26.16
C MET A 1 12.13 4.83 -26.66
N GLU A 2 12.15 6.16 -26.65
CA GLU A 2 13.35 6.94 -26.96
C GLU A 2 13.80 7.69 -25.71
N LEU A 3 15.11 7.79 -25.47
CA LEU A 3 15.69 8.47 -24.31
C LEU A 3 15.17 9.90 -24.14
N HIS A 4 14.99 10.62 -25.26
CA HIS A 4 14.48 11.99 -25.24
C HIS A 4 13.06 12.08 -24.65
N PHE A 5 12.20 11.10 -24.94
CA PHE A 5 10.85 11.04 -24.44
C PHE A 5 10.79 10.85 -22.91
N ILE A 6 11.66 9.98 -22.37
CA ILE A 6 11.74 9.73 -20.91
C ILE A 6 12.17 11.01 -20.20
N LYS A 7 13.22 11.67 -20.70
CA LYS A 7 13.69 12.94 -20.15
C LYS A 7 12.61 14.01 -20.17
N ASP A 8 11.97 14.21 -21.33
CA ASP A 8 10.91 15.22 -21.47
C ASP A 8 9.80 15.00 -20.45
N LYS A 9 9.37 13.75 -20.21
CA LYS A 9 8.34 13.46 -19.22
C LYS A 9 8.75 13.78 -17.78
N LEU A 10 10.02 13.59 -17.43
CA LEU A 10 10.55 13.85 -16.08
C LEU A 10 11.03 15.30 -15.88
N THR A 11 11.19 16.08 -16.95
CA THR A 11 11.73 17.45 -16.85
C THR A 11 10.86 18.52 -17.50
N ASN A 12 9.72 18.17 -18.10
CA ASN A 12 8.84 19.17 -18.71
C ASN A 12 8.27 20.14 -17.67
N HIS A 13 7.86 21.31 -18.16
CA HIS A 13 7.33 22.39 -17.33
C HIS A 13 6.07 21.98 -16.55
N SER A 14 5.23 21.08 -17.08
CA SER A 14 4.03 20.64 -16.37
C SER A 14 4.39 19.84 -15.13
N PHE A 15 5.33 18.90 -15.26
CA PHE A 15 5.81 18.04 -14.18
C PHE A 15 6.50 18.86 -13.09
N THR A 16 7.45 19.72 -13.47
CA THR A 16 8.19 20.56 -12.51
C THR A 16 7.29 21.54 -11.79
N ARG A 17 6.28 22.08 -12.48
CA ARG A 17 5.25 22.93 -11.87
C ARG A 17 4.45 22.17 -10.82
N SER A 18 3.91 21.00 -11.15
CA SER A 18 3.12 20.22 -10.19
C SER A 18 3.92 19.79 -8.96
N VAL A 19 5.21 19.46 -9.14
CA VAL A 19 6.14 19.17 -8.04
C VAL A 19 6.34 20.40 -7.15
N SER A 20 6.57 21.57 -7.75
CA SER A 20 6.76 22.82 -7.00
C SER A 20 5.50 23.21 -6.22
N GLU A 21 4.33 23.13 -6.86
CA GLU A 21 3.03 23.42 -6.22
C GLU A 21 2.80 22.48 -5.03
N ASN A 22 3.06 21.17 -5.19
CA ASN A 22 2.93 20.21 -4.10
C ASN A 22 3.89 20.48 -2.92
N LEU A 23 5.13 20.88 -3.22
CA LEU A 23 6.11 21.29 -2.22
C LEU A 23 5.66 22.56 -1.47
N ASP A 24 5.12 23.55 -2.18
CA ASP A 24 4.61 24.78 -1.59
C ASP A 24 3.41 24.52 -0.67
N ASP A 25 2.46 23.71 -1.12
CA ASP A 25 1.30 23.31 -0.33
C ASP A 25 1.70 22.52 0.92
N TRP A 26 2.69 21.63 0.81
CA TRP A 26 3.24 20.88 1.96
C TRP A 26 3.92 21.79 2.99
N VAL A 27 4.72 22.76 2.54
CA VAL A 27 5.37 23.74 3.42
C VAL A 27 4.33 24.51 4.23
N ILE A 28 3.25 24.94 3.59
CA ILE A 28 2.15 25.66 4.25
C ILE A 28 1.38 24.72 5.18
N GLY A 29 1.01 23.53 4.72
CA GLY A 29 0.17 22.58 5.45
C GLY A 29 0.80 21.99 6.69
N PHE A 30 2.13 21.87 6.73
CA PHE A 30 2.88 21.32 7.86
C PHE A 30 3.79 22.34 8.56
N GLU A 31 3.62 23.63 8.28
CA GLU A 31 4.40 24.74 8.87
C GLU A 31 5.93 24.55 8.79
N GLN A 32 6.41 24.01 7.66
CA GLN A 32 7.83 23.71 7.45
C GLN A 32 8.62 24.97 7.07
N ASN A 33 9.94 24.94 7.28
CA ASN A 33 10.81 26.05 6.96
C ASN A 33 11.41 25.94 5.54
N GLN A 34 11.99 27.05 5.06
CA GLN A 34 12.60 27.11 3.73
C GLN A 34 13.84 26.23 3.56
N GLU A 35 14.50 25.85 4.67
CA GLU A 35 15.64 24.94 4.63
C GLU A 35 15.18 23.51 4.35
N GLN A 36 14.13 23.05 5.03
CA GLN A 36 13.51 21.73 4.81
C GLN A 36 12.97 21.63 3.38
N LYS A 37 12.30 22.67 2.88
CA LYS A 37 11.87 22.73 1.46
C LYS A 37 13.04 22.47 0.51
N LYS A 38 14.17 23.16 0.71
CA LYS A 38 15.38 22.99 -0.14
C LYS A 38 15.97 21.59 -0.02
N GLN A 39 15.97 21.01 1.18
CA GLN A 39 16.47 19.65 1.40
C GLN A 39 15.61 18.62 0.65
N ILE A 40 14.28 18.69 0.77
CA ILE A 40 13.36 17.80 0.05
C ILE A 40 13.46 18.01 -1.45
N GLN A 41 13.53 19.26 -1.92
CA GLN A 41 13.70 19.56 -3.34
C GLN A 41 15.02 18.99 -3.87
N SER A 42 16.13 19.19 -3.15
CA SER A 42 17.43 18.64 -3.54
C SER A 42 17.43 17.12 -3.56
N TRP A 43 16.72 16.47 -2.62
CA TRP A 43 16.54 15.03 -2.63
C TRP A 43 15.79 14.57 -3.88
N PHE A 44 14.67 15.22 -4.20
CA PHE A 44 13.86 14.90 -5.37
C PHE A 44 14.64 15.08 -6.68
N ASP A 45 15.30 16.22 -6.83
CA ASP A 45 16.14 16.52 -7.99
C ASP A 45 17.26 15.49 -8.13
N SER A 46 17.86 15.06 -7.02
CA SER A 46 18.90 14.02 -7.05
C SER A 46 18.37 12.68 -7.57
N VAL A 47 17.16 12.26 -7.20
CA VAL A 47 16.55 11.01 -7.69
C VAL A 47 16.37 11.07 -9.20
N ILE A 48 15.84 12.18 -9.72
CA ILE A 48 15.61 12.39 -11.15
C ILE A 48 16.93 12.48 -11.93
N HIS A 49 17.87 13.29 -11.46
CA HIS A 49 19.16 13.48 -12.14
C HIS A 49 19.99 12.21 -12.17
N GLN A 50 20.02 11.43 -11.09
CA GLN A 50 20.72 10.14 -11.07
C GLN A 50 20.12 9.17 -12.08
N PHE A 51 18.79 9.10 -12.16
CA PHE A 51 18.13 8.24 -13.13
C PHE A 51 18.40 8.67 -14.58
N ILE A 52 18.28 9.96 -14.87
CA ILE A 52 18.62 10.51 -16.20
C ILE A 52 20.09 10.26 -16.54
N HIS A 53 21.00 10.34 -15.58
CA HIS A 53 22.41 10.06 -15.79
C HIS A 53 22.64 8.60 -16.20
N ILE A 54 22.04 7.64 -15.49
CA ILE A 54 22.10 6.21 -15.84
C ILE A 54 21.55 5.96 -17.25
N LEU A 55 20.43 6.61 -17.61
CA LEU A 55 19.84 6.46 -18.94
C LEU A 55 20.70 7.07 -20.05
N ASN A 56 21.56 8.05 -19.76
CA ASN A 56 22.47 8.63 -20.75
C ASN A 56 23.61 7.69 -21.15
N ASP A 57 23.97 6.78 -20.26
CA ASP A 57 25.08 5.85 -20.49
C ASP A 57 24.65 4.65 -21.36
N VAL A 58 23.36 4.55 -21.70
CA VAL A 58 22.77 3.43 -22.44
C VAL A 58 22.23 3.87 -23.80
N GLU A 59 22.86 3.38 -24.86
CA GLU A 59 22.49 3.68 -26.25
C GLU A 59 21.48 2.68 -26.84
N VAL A 60 21.30 1.53 -26.19
CA VAL A 60 20.44 0.43 -26.66
C VAL A 60 19.03 0.59 -26.13
N LYS A 61 18.05 0.54 -27.04
CA LYS A 61 16.64 0.82 -26.74
C LYS A 61 16.00 -0.21 -25.80
N GLU A 62 16.34 -1.47 -25.99
CA GLU A 62 15.84 -2.59 -25.19
C GLU A 62 16.33 -2.47 -23.75
N GLU A 63 17.60 -2.11 -23.57
CA GLU A 63 18.21 -1.87 -22.26
C GLU A 63 17.61 -0.65 -21.55
N LEU A 64 17.23 0.41 -22.29
CA LEU A 64 16.49 1.54 -21.72
C LEU A 64 15.14 1.13 -21.13
N SER A 65 14.43 0.20 -21.78
CA SER A 65 13.18 -0.34 -21.24
C SER A 65 13.42 -1.12 -19.94
N VAL A 66 14.48 -1.93 -19.89
CA VAL A 66 14.87 -2.68 -18.67
C VAL A 66 15.24 -1.74 -17.53
N LEU A 67 15.99 -0.67 -17.82
CA LEU A 67 16.35 0.34 -16.81
C LEU A 67 15.14 1.11 -16.30
N LEU A 68 14.22 1.47 -17.20
CA LEU A 68 12.96 2.09 -16.81
C LEU A 68 12.15 1.18 -15.90
N PHE A 69 11.98 -0.07 -16.30
CA PHE A 69 11.28 -1.10 -15.53
C PHE A 69 11.90 -1.24 -14.13
N SER A 70 13.23 -1.40 -14.08
CA SER A 70 13.98 -1.51 -12.82
C SER A 70 13.77 -0.30 -11.91
N LYS A 71 13.82 0.90 -12.49
CA LYS A 71 13.61 2.14 -11.71
C LYS A 71 12.18 2.26 -11.19
N TYR A 72 11.18 1.86 -11.98
CA TYR A 72 9.80 1.84 -11.52
C TYR A 72 9.60 0.89 -10.35
N VAL A 73 10.15 -0.32 -10.41
CA VAL A 73 10.09 -1.29 -9.31
C VAL A 73 10.76 -0.73 -8.05
N GLU A 74 11.96 -0.15 -8.18
CA GLU A 74 12.68 0.50 -7.08
C GLU A 74 11.82 1.58 -6.41
N LEU A 75 11.25 2.49 -7.19
CA LEU A 75 10.41 3.58 -6.70
C LEU A 75 9.10 3.08 -6.09
N LYS A 76 8.50 2.02 -6.64
CA LYS A 76 7.26 1.45 -6.12
C LYS A 76 7.49 0.75 -4.77
N CYS A 77 8.60 0.05 -4.63
CA CYS A 77 9.05 -0.53 -3.36
C CYS A 77 9.30 0.57 -2.32
N TYR A 78 10.05 1.60 -2.69
CA TYR A 78 10.32 2.75 -1.81
C TYR A 78 9.02 3.46 -1.39
N TRP A 79 8.11 3.71 -2.33
CA TRP A 79 6.79 4.27 -2.05
C TRP A 79 5.99 3.40 -1.07
N LYS A 80 5.99 2.07 -1.24
CA LYS A 80 5.31 1.12 -0.34
C LYS A 80 5.92 1.19 1.06
N GLN A 81 7.24 1.27 1.17
CA GLN A 81 7.95 1.45 2.43
C GLN A 81 7.54 2.74 3.14
N LEU A 82 7.53 3.88 2.43
CA LEU A 82 7.12 5.17 2.99
C LEU A 82 5.68 5.12 3.52
N ASN A 83 4.74 4.60 2.73
CA ASN A 83 3.34 4.48 3.15
C ASN A 83 3.17 3.56 4.38
N THR A 84 3.94 2.47 4.45
CA THR A 84 3.93 1.57 5.61
C THR A 84 4.42 2.32 6.86
N GLN A 85 5.49 3.11 6.74
CA GLN A 85 6.01 3.91 7.87
C GLN A 85 5.02 4.99 8.30
N ILE A 86 4.41 5.71 7.36
CA ILE A 86 3.38 6.73 7.62
C ILE A 86 2.20 6.10 8.37
N GLN A 87 1.68 4.97 7.89
CA GLN A 87 0.56 4.27 8.54
C GLN A 87 0.93 3.80 9.95
N TYR A 88 2.12 3.25 10.14
CA TYR A 88 2.60 2.81 11.44
C TYR A 88 2.76 3.99 12.42
N GLN A 89 3.30 5.12 11.96
CA GLN A 89 3.44 6.33 12.79
C GLN A 89 2.08 6.90 13.17
N ASN A 90 1.17 7.07 12.20
CA ASN A 90 -0.20 7.51 12.46
C ASN A 90 -0.91 6.61 13.47
N PHE A 91 -0.76 5.29 13.35
CA PHE A 91 -1.41 4.35 14.27
C PHE A 91 -0.85 4.42 15.70
N ASN A 92 0.47 4.50 15.86
CA ASN A 92 1.11 4.40 17.17
C ASN A 92 1.33 5.75 17.88
N ARG A 93 1.50 6.83 17.12
CA ARG A 93 1.86 8.17 17.64
C ARG A 93 0.75 9.19 17.42
N GLY A 94 -0.19 8.91 16.52
CA GLY A 94 -1.27 9.84 16.16
C GLY A 94 -0.87 10.87 15.10
N ASP A 95 0.43 10.97 14.80
CA ASP A 95 0.99 11.80 13.75
C ASP A 95 2.08 11.06 12.96
N ALA A 96 2.23 11.43 11.70
CA ALA A 96 3.30 10.94 10.84
C ALA A 96 4.24 12.08 10.48
N ASP A 97 5.52 11.74 10.33
CA ASP A 97 6.58 12.66 9.95
C ASP A 97 6.24 13.34 8.61
N PRO A 98 6.12 14.68 8.59
CA PRO A 98 5.83 15.45 7.38
C PRO A 98 6.80 15.16 6.23
N ASP A 99 8.07 14.85 6.53
CA ASP A 99 9.09 14.54 5.52
C ASP A 99 8.79 13.23 4.79
N LEU A 100 8.23 12.23 5.48
CA LEU A 100 7.83 10.96 4.86
C LEU A 100 6.63 11.18 3.94
N ILE A 101 5.67 12.00 4.38
CA ILE A 101 4.46 12.32 3.62
C ILE A 101 4.81 13.00 2.29
N ILE A 102 5.66 14.03 2.32
CA ILE A 102 6.05 14.72 1.09
C ILE A 102 6.90 13.83 0.18
N LYS A 103 7.81 13.02 0.73
CA LYS A 103 8.58 12.06 -0.08
C LYS A 103 7.67 11.04 -0.76
N ALA A 104 6.62 10.57 -0.08
CA ALA A 104 5.66 9.63 -0.67
C ALA A 104 4.85 10.30 -1.79
N SER A 105 4.40 11.55 -1.57
CA SER A 105 3.72 12.36 -2.56
C SER A 105 4.58 12.60 -3.80
N LEU A 106 5.81 13.08 -3.62
CA LEU A 106 6.75 13.34 -4.71
C LEU A 106 7.14 12.07 -5.47
N THR A 107 7.32 10.94 -4.78
CA THR A 107 7.55 9.64 -5.43
C THR A 107 6.36 9.24 -6.31
N THR A 108 5.14 9.57 -5.89
CA THR A 108 3.92 9.32 -6.69
C THR A 108 3.95 10.07 -8.02
N TYR A 109 4.41 11.33 -8.05
CA TYR A 109 4.57 12.06 -9.31
C TYR A 109 5.54 11.35 -10.27
N ILE A 110 6.66 10.83 -9.77
CA ILE A 110 7.62 10.09 -10.60
C ILE A 110 6.94 8.83 -11.15
N LEU A 111 6.27 8.05 -10.30
CA LEU A 111 5.57 6.83 -10.73
C LEU A 111 4.52 7.12 -11.81
N ILE A 112 3.71 8.16 -11.66
CA ILE A 112 2.72 8.59 -12.66
C ILE A 112 3.39 8.97 -13.99
N ALA A 113 4.58 9.56 -13.95
CA ALA A 113 5.32 9.92 -15.16
C ALA A 113 5.91 8.69 -15.87
N LEU A 114 6.36 7.67 -15.13
CA LEU A 114 7.01 6.48 -15.69
C LEU A 114 6.02 5.39 -16.11
N GLU A 115 4.92 5.21 -15.38
CA GLU A 115 3.94 4.14 -15.57
C GLU A 115 3.41 4.03 -17.01
N PRO A 116 3.03 5.12 -17.72
CA PRO A 116 2.58 5.05 -19.11
C PRO A 116 3.66 4.63 -20.13
N MET A 117 4.93 4.57 -19.71
CA MET A 117 6.03 4.16 -20.56
C MET A 117 6.28 2.65 -20.50
N ILE A 118 5.79 1.97 -19.45
CA ILE A 118 5.99 0.53 -19.25
C ILE A 118 4.87 -0.22 -19.98
N HIS A 119 5.18 -1.39 -20.54
CA HIS A 119 4.15 -2.24 -21.14
C HIS A 119 3.14 -2.71 -20.07
N GLU A 120 1.86 -2.76 -20.44
CA GLU A 120 0.77 -3.10 -19.52
C GLU A 120 0.90 -4.50 -18.91
N GLU A 121 1.43 -5.45 -19.69
CA GLU A 121 1.72 -6.82 -19.23
C GLU A 121 2.76 -6.82 -18.10
N ASP A 122 3.92 -6.18 -18.32
CA ASP A 122 4.99 -6.02 -17.35
C ASP A 122 4.50 -5.30 -16.07
N LEU A 123 3.68 -4.27 -16.23
CA LEU A 123 3.11 -3.52 -15.12
C LEU A 123 2.18 -4.39 -14.26
N THR A 124 1.37 -5.22 -14.91
CA THR A 124 0.47 -6.17 -14.23
C THR A 124 1.27 -7.20 -13.45
N GLU A 125 2.34 -7.75 -14.04
CA GLU A 125 3.21 -8.71 -13.38
C GLU A 125 3.89 -8.10 -12.14
N ILE A 126 4.42 -6.87 -12.25
CA ILE A 126 5.00 -6.15 -11.09
C ILE A 126 3.95 -5.95 -10.00
N GLN A 127 2.74 -5.52 -10.36
CA GLN A 127 1.69 -5.27 -9.37
C GLN A 127 1.31 -6.55 -8.64
N GLN A 128 1.23 -7.68 -9.34
CA GLN A 128 1.02 -9.00 -8.74
C GLN A 128 2.20 -9.38 -7.83
N PHE A 129 3.44 -9.26 -8.30
CA PHE A 129 4.64 -9.58 -7.51
C PHE A 129 4.72 -8.74 -6.23
N LEU A 130 4.49 -7.43 -6.31
CA LEU A 130 4.58 -6.51 -5.17
C LEU A 130 3.41 -6.62 -4.19
N THR A 131 2.30 -7.27 -4.57
CA THR A 131 1.15 -7.49 -3.69
C THR A 131 1.21 -8.83 -2.97
N LYS A 132 1.94 -9.81 -3.51
CA LYS A 132 2.18 -11.09 -2.84
C LYS A 132 2.93 -10.89 -1.51
N PRO A 133 2.45 -11.47 -0.40
CA PRO A 133 3.24 -11.61 0.82
C PRO A 133 4.58 -12.28 0.51
N ILE A 134 5.67 -11.80 1.12
CA ILE A 134 7.02 -12.38 0.92
C ILE A 134 7.01 -13.89 1.22
N ARG A 135 6.18 -14.34 2.16
CA ARG A 135 6.01 -15.77 2.48
C ARG A 135 5.45 -16.58 1.30
N GLU A 136 4.52 -16.02 0.53
CA GLU A 136 3.96 -16.69 -0.66
C GLU A 136 4.99 -16.77 -1.79
N LEU A 137 5.81 -15.73 -1.97
CA LEU A 137 6.93 -15.74 -2.93
C LEU A 137 7.98 -16.81 -2.59
N MET A 138 8.33 -16.95 -1.30
CA MET A 138 9.25 -18.00 -0.85
C MET A 138 8.68 -19.41 -1.08
N ILE A 139 7.37 -19.61 -0.91
CA ILE A 139 6.72 -20.91 -1.12
C ILE A 139 6.69 -21.27 -2.62
N GLU A 140 6.42 -20.31 -3.50
CA GLU A 140 6.37 -20.53 -4.96
C GLU A 140 7.73 -20.89 -5.57
N GLU A 141 8.81 -20.20 -5.18
CA GLU A 141 10.18 -20.52 -5.65
C GLU A 141 10.60 -21.93 -5.19
N THR A 142 10.30 -22.29 -3.95
CA THR A 142 10.61 -23.63 -3.42
C THR A 142 9.79 -24.71 -4.13
N SER A 143 8.55 -24.41 -4.53
CA SER A 143 7.67 -25.35 -5.22
C SER A 143 8.12 -25.65 -6.66
N GLN A 144 8.70 -24.68 -7.38
CA GLN A 144 9.20 -24.89 -8.74
C GLN A 144 10.52 -25.66 -8.77
N ASP A 145 11.41 -25.45 -7.79
CA ASP A 145 12.65 -26.22 -7.65
C ASP A 145 12.40 -27.67 -7.19
N LEU A 146 11.28 -27.94 -6.51
CA LEU A 146 10.94 -29.26 -5.99
C LEU A 146 10.27 -30.21 -6.98
N ILE A 147 9.63 -29.68 -8.03
CA ILE A 147 9.08 -30.52 -9.11
C ILE A 147 10.21 -31.27 -9.86
N GLN A 148 11.46 -30.80 -9.77
CA GLN A 148 12.61 -31.48 -10.36
C GLN A 148 13.35 -32.45 -9.41
N ASN A 149 13.13 -32.40 -8.09
CA ASN A 149 13.85 -33.25 -7.13
C ASN A 149 12.91 -33.82 -6.06
N HIS A 150 12.35 -35.00 -6.34
CA HIS A 150 11.61 -35.78 -5.35
C HIS A 150 12.52 -36.25 -4.20
N SER A 151 12.36 -35.65 -3.02
CA SER A 151 12.70 -36.29 -1.75
C SER A 151 11.60 -35.98 -0.71
N ASP A 152 11.09 -37.02 -0.05
CA ASP A 152 10.01 -36.94 0.95
C ASP A 152 10.35 -36.02 2.14
N GLU A 153 11.62 -35.71 2.37
CA GLU A 153 12.07 -34.78 3.41
C GLU A 153 11.68 -33.32 3.09
N SER A 154 11.64 -32.95 1.81
CA SER A 154 11.32 -31.57 1.43
C SER A 154 9.83 -31.26 1.46
N GLU A 155 8.96 -32.25 1.22
CA GLU A 155 7.51 -32.08 1.40
C GLU A 155 7.15 -31.90 2.88
N ASN A 156 7.77 -32.67 3.78
CA ASN A 156 7.56 -32.51 5.21
C ASN A 156 8.03 -31.14 5.72
N TYR A 157 9.19 -30.67 5.27
CA TYR A 157 9.68 -29.34 5.63
C TYR A 157 8.75 -28.21 5.13
N LEU A 158 8.21 -28.33 3.92
CA LEU A 158 7.25 -27.37 3.38
C LEU A 158 5.94 -27.37 4.18
N LEU A 159 5.43 -28.55 4.54
CA LEU A 159 4.24 -28.70 5.36
C LEU A 159 4.46 -28.12 6.77
N GLU A 160 5.64 -28.30 7.37
CA GLU A 160 5.99 -27.68 8.65
C GLU A 160 5.97 -26.15 8.57
N GLN A 161 6.56 -25.55 7.53
CA GLN A 161 6.51 -24.09 7.34
C GLN A 161 5.09 -23.56 7.12
N GLN A 162 4.27 -24.27 6.34
CA GLN A 162 2.86 -23.89 6.15
C GLN A 162 2.08 -23.99 7.47
N ILE A 163 2.35 -25.02 8.25
CA ILE A 163 1.75 -25.22 9.58
C ILE A 163 2.15 -24.08 10.52
N GLU A 164 3.42 -23.70 10.58
CA GLU A 164 3.90 -22.59 11.40
C GLU A 164 3.25 -21.25 11.00
N ALA A 165 3.11 -20.99 9.69
CA ALA A 165 2.42 -19.81 9.20
C ALA A 165 0.94 -19.78 9.65
N LEU A 166 0.24 -20.91 9.51
CA LEU A 166 -1.16 -21.04 9.93
C LEU A 166 -1.32 -20.89 11.46
N TYR A 167 -0.38 -21.42 12.25
CA TYR A 167 -0.39 -21.23 13.71
C TYR A 167 -0.17 -19.77 14.09
N TYR A 168 0.76 -19.08 13.44
CA TYR A 168 0.99 -17.66 13.66
C TYR A 168 -0.24 -16.81 13.33
N ASP A 169 -0.89 -17.08 12.19
CA ASP A 169 -2.10 -16.36 11.78
C ASP A 169 -3.26 -16.64 12.74
N LYS A 170 -3.40 -17.88 13.21
CA LYS A 170 -4.35 -18.25 14.26
C LYS A 170 -4.12 -17.45 15.54
N GLU A 171 -2.89 -17.39 16.06
CA GLU A 171 -2.58 -16.65 17.29
C GLU A 171 -2.83 -15.15 17.14
N LYS A 172 -2.48 -14.58 15.99
CA LYS A 172 -2.73 -13.17 15.68
C LYS A 172 -4.24 -12.87 15.66
N LEU A 173 -5.04 -13.72 15.03
CA LEU A 173 -6.50 -13.58 15.01
C LEU A 173 -7.10 -13.69 16.41
N LEU A 174 -6.63 -14.64 17.22
CA LEU A 174 -7.04 -14.79 18.61
C LEU A 174 -6.76 -13.53 19.42
N LEU A 175 -5.56 -12.96 19.29
CA LEU A 175 -5.17 -11.75 19.99
C LEU A 175 -5.98 -10.52 19.54
N GLN A 176 -6.24 -10.38 18.24
CA GLN A 176 -7.06 -9.28 17.70
C GLN A 176 -8.52 -9.36 18.14
N LEU A 177 -9.07 -10.56 18.23
CA LEU A 177 -10.44 -10.81 18.71
C LEU A 177 -10.52 -10.92 20.23
N ASN A 178 -9.40 -10.73 20.94
CA ASN A 178 -9.28 -10.86 22.39
C ASN A 178 -9.83 -12.21 22.91
N CYS A 179 -9.63 -13.27 22.13
CA CYS A 179 -10.08 -14.62 22.39
C CYS A 179 -8.89 -15.49 22.80
N THR A 180 -9.09 -16.40 23.76
CA THR A 180 -8.04 -17.33 24.20
C THR A 180 -8.02 -18.62 23.38
N ASP A 181 -9.11 -18.94 22.69
CA ASP A 181 -9.24 -20.14 21.86
C ASP A 181 -10.21 -19.93 20.67
N VAL A 182 -10.26 -20.94 19.81
CA VAL A 182 -11.11 -20.94 18.60
C VAL A 182 -12.60 -20.95 18.97
N ALA A 183 -12.97 -21.52 20.12
CA ALA A 183 -14.36 -21.53 20.58
C ALA A 183 -14.85 -20.11 20.87
N GLY A 184 -14.01 -19.28 21.51
CA GLY A 184 -14.28 -17.85 21.73
C GLY A 184 -14.46 -17.07 20.42
N VAL A 185 -13.68 -17.39 19.38
CA VAL A 185 -13.85 -16.77 18.05
C VAL A 185 -15.21 -17.11 17.46
N ILE A 186 -15.63 -18.38 17.55
CA ILE A 186 -16.94 -18.83 17.06
C ILE A 186 -18.06 -18.11 17.82
N GLU A 187 -17.93 -17.96 19.14
CA GLU A 187 -18.90 -17.24 19.98
C GLU A 187 -19.00 -15.75 19.60
N VAL A 188 -17.86 -15.08 19.41
CA VAL A 188 -17.82 -13.68 18.94
C VAL A 188 -18.48 -13.55 17.57
N MET A 189 -18.20 -14.45 16.63
CA MET A 189 -18.83 -14.44 15.30
C MET A 189 -20.33 -14.69 15.34
N GLN A 190 -20.79 -15.60 16.21
CA GLN A 190 -22.22 -15.84 16.43
C GLN A 190 -22.89 -14.59 17.03
N ASN A 191 -22.28 -13.98 18.03
CA ASN A 191 -22.78 -12.75 18.65
C ASN A 191 -22.87 -11.61 17.63
N MET A 192 -21.83 -11.41 16.81
CA MET A 192 -21.86 -10.42 15.73
C MET A 192 -22.97 -10.70 14.71
N ARG A 193 -23.19 -11.97 14.34
CA ARG A 193 -24.28 -12.36 13.44
C ARG A 193 -25.65 -12.04 14.04
N ASP A 194 -25.85 -12.36 15.32
CA ASP A 194 -27.09 -12.09 16.03
C ASP A 194 -27.35 -10.59 16.18
N GLN A 195 -26.31 -9.78 16.45
CA GLN A 195 -26.40 -8.32 16.48
C GLN A 195 -26.78 -7.74 15.13
N VAL A 196 -26.14 -8.19 14.05
CA VAL A 196 -26.48 -7.74 12.68
C VAL A 196 -27.92 -8.13 12.32
N GLN A 197 -28.36 -9.33 12.71
CA GLN A 197 -29.73 -9.78 12.48
C GLN A 197 -30.75 -8.98 13.31
N SER A 198 -30.43 -8.66 14.56
CA SER A 198 -31.25 -7.80 15.42
C SER A 198 -31.36 -6.39 14.83
N LEU A 199 -30.25 -5.80 14.40
CA LEU A 199 -30.24 -4.49 13.74
C LEU A 199 -31.05 -4.50 12.45
N LYS A 200 -30.93 -5.57 11.65
CA LYS A 200 -31.71 -5.72 10.42
C LYS A 200 -33.22 -5.77 10.71
N GLN A 201 -33.64 -6.47 11.76
CA GLN A 201 -35.04 -6.50 12.20
C GLN A 201 -35.50 -5.13 12.73
N GLU A 202 -34.64 -4.42 13.47
CA GLU A 202 -34.93 -3.07 13.96
C GLU A 202 -35.09 -2.06 12.81
N MET A 203 -34.33 -2.25 11.73
CA MET A 203 -34.37 -1.42 10.54
C MET A 203 -35.43 -1.83 9.51
N GLU A 204 -36.10 -2.97 9.68
CA GLU A 204 -37.05 -3.53 8.71
C GLU A 204 -38.28 -2.61 8.49
N ASP A 205 -38.68 -1.89 9.54
CA ASP A 205 -39.75 -0.87 9.49
C ASP A 205 -39.22 0.56 9.26
N SER A 206 -37.93 0.75 9.00
CA SER A 206 -37.33 2.08 8.83
C SER A 206 -37.44 2.54 7.37
N CYS A 207 -37.97 3.74 7.13
CA CYS A 207 -38.01 4.37 5.81
C CYS A 207 -37.08 5.60 5.78
N ILE A 208 -36.41 5.79 4.64
CA ILE A 208 -35.60 7.00 4.40
C ILE A 208 -36.54 8.07 3.83
N LEU A 209 -36.77 9.12 4.61
CA LEU A 209 -37.43 10.35 4.17
C LEU A 209 -36.41 11.49 4.29
N ASP A 210 -36.17 12.20 3.18
CA ASP A 210 -35.35 13.43 3.12
C ASP A 210 -33.93 13.32 3.74
N GLY A 211 -33.24 12.20 3.52
CA GLY A 211 -31.83 12.05 3.92
C GLY A 211 -31.59 11.89 5.42
N GLN A 212 -32.64 11.73 6.23
CA GLN A 212 -32.55 11.41 7.66
C GLN A 212 -33.23 10.07 7.96
N ILE A 213 -32.53 9.17 8.65
CA ILE A 213 -33.06 7.87 9.06
C ILE A 213 -34.12 8.09 10.15
N HIS A 214 -35.37 7.76 9.85
CA HIS A 214 -36.48 7.81 10.80
C HIS A 214 -36.89 6.39 11.19
N PHE A 215 -36.75 6.05 12.47
CA PHE A 215 -37.18 4.77 13.03
C PHE A 215 -38.68 4.82 13.33
N THR A 216 -39.49 4.01 12.65
CA THR A 216 -40.96 4.01 12.82
C THR A 216 -41.47 2.99 13.85
N GLY A 217 -40.55 2.31 14.55
CA GLY A 217 -40.87 1.26 15.52
C GLY A 217 -41.72 1.71 16.72
N LYS A 218 -42.62 0.84 17.19
CA LYS A 218 -43.65 1.08 18.23
C LYS A 218 -43.15 1.38 19.65
N ARG A 219 -41.85 1.58 19.90
CA ARG A 219 -41.32 1.85 21.26
C ARG A 219 -40.62 3.20 21.33
N ARG A 220 -41.17 4.10 22.17
CA ARG A 220 -40.54 5.37 22.55
C ARG A 220 -39.25 5.08 23.33
N ILE A 221 -38.09 5.30 22.71
CA ILE A 221 -36.81 5.37 23.42
C ILE A 221 -36.75 6.73 24.13
N ARG A 222 -36.73 6.73 25.47
CA ARG A 222 -36.37 7.91 26.28
C ARG A 222 -34.87 7.84 26.56
N ILE A 223 -34.11 8.77 26.00
CA ILE A 223 -32.71 8.98 26.37
C ILE A 223 -32.70 9.77 27.69
N GLN A 224 -32.31 9.14 28.79
CA GLN A 224 -31.94 9.86 30.02
C GLN A 224 -30.49 10.32 29.86
N LYS A 225 -30.26 11.64 29.95
CA LYS A 225 -28.93 12.21 30.15
C LYS A 225 -28.49 11.94 31.59
N ASN A 226 -27.35 11.28 31.76
CA ASN A 226 -26.52 11.42 32.96
C ASN A 226 -25.53 12.56 32.73
#